data_AF-A0A7C1G047-F1
#
_entry.id   AF-A0A7C1G047-F1
#
_cell.length_a   1.000
_cell.length_b   1.000
_cell.length_c   1.000
_cell.angle_alpha   90.00
_cell.angle_beta   90.00
_cell.angle_gamma   90.00
#
_symmetry.space_group_name_H-M   'P 1'
#
loop_
_entity.id
_entity.type
_entity.pdbx_description
1 polymer ?
#
loop_
_entity_poly.entity_id
_entity_poly.type
_entity_poly.pdbx_seq_one_letter_code
_entity_poly.pdbx_strand_id
1 'polypeptide(L)'
;MMRRFVTVLVLLLLVLAPGAGVSAHQLDAARALAGATHWLLTQQRPDGGFAGFSGESDPGITVDAVLALAAAGMNPAQVRQEGGRSTIEYLESVAASYAERPGGAAKLVLAAIASGQNPRSFGGVDLVRRLEQAFDPATGLYDQQLFSNAYVLLALSAAGVRVPDAAIGGILERQAADGSWAWDGSTTPGAGDSNTTALVVQALAALGHADHPAVQRALQYLRSVQASDGSFAYQPADTLVGDANSTALAIQALLAAGEEPQSATWRYALDALARFANPSGALRWRDDAADDNLFATVQGIPALARQPFPLRSTVRPLLVARAPLATEEPGCRLFPETDQSLCGPFLETWEQLGGLPNFGYPLTRAYYDPALGLVVQYTERARFELHRLPDGSELVLLGRLGAESAPSAPQEAFAPAEPKTSADCVYFAETQHNLCAGFRAYWEHFGGLSAFGYPLSEEFVENGMVVQYFERARFEWHPGVWPERFDVLLTRLGAEIVEEGS
;
A
#
# COMPACT_ATOMS: atom_id res chain seq x y z
N MET A 1 -2.21 11.37 -78.25
CA MET A 1 -3.06 12.49 -77.80
C MET A 1 -3.65 12.12 -76.44
N MET A 2 -2.88 12.32 -75.35
CA MET A 2 -3.23 11.94 -73.95
C MET A 2 -2.75 13.12 -73.07
N ARG A 3 -3.64 14.02 -72.65
CA ARG A 3 -4.46 14.04 -71.41
C ARG A 3 -3.67 14.02 -70.09
N ARG A 4 -3.40 15.23 -69.60
CA ARG A 4 -3.46 15.76 -68.22
C ARG A 4 -2.94 14.85 -67.08
N PHE A 5 -1.75 15.21 -66.55
CA PHE A 5 -1.32 14.84 -65.21
C PHE A 5 -1.89 15.84 -64.19
N VAL A 6 -2.66 15.33 -63.24
CA VAL A 6 -3.11 16.07 -62.05
C VAL A 6 -2.16 15.71 -60.91
N THR A 7 -1.49 16.72 -60.38
CA THR A 7 -0.66 16.65 -59.17
C THR A 7 -1.58 16.55 -57.95
N VAL A 8 -1.48 15.46 -57.18
CA VAL A 8 -2.10 15.35 -55.84
C VAL A 8 -0.96 15.40 -54.82
N LEU A 9 -0.89 16.52 -54.10
CA LEU A 9 -0.02 16.71 -52.95
C LEU A 9 -0.76 16.16 -51.72
N VAL A 10 -0.31 15.02 -51.17
CA VAL A 10 -0.82 14.50 -49.90
C VAL A 10 0.07 15.03 -48.79
N LEU A 11 -0.44 16.04 -48.06
CA LEU A 11 0.11 16.51 -46.79
C LEU A 11 -0.34 15.53 -45.69
N LEU A 12 0.56 14.64 -45.28
CA LEU A 12 0.39 13.83 -44.08
C LEU A 12 0.94 14.62 -42.89
N LEU A 13 0.08 15.44 -42.29
CA LEU A 13 0.30 15.98 -40.94
C LEU A 13 -0.05 14.89 -39.93
N LEU A 14 0.95 14.07 -39.59
CA LEU A 14 0.92 13.27 -38.37
C LEU A 14 1.15 14.21 -37.19
N VAL A 15 0.06 14.71 -36.60
CA VAL A 15 0.09 15.22 -35.23
C VAL A 15 0.25 14.01 -34.33
N LEU A 16 1.50 13.62 -34.07
CA LEU A 16 1.82 12.82 -32.89
C LEU A 16 1.69 13.75 -31.68
N ALA A 17 0.49 13.79 -31.10
CA ALA A 17 0.40 14.15 -29.70
C ALA A 17 1.20 13.09 -28.92
N PRO A 18 2.18 13.46 -28.08
CA PRO A 18 2.72 12.51 -27.13
C PRO A 18 1.61 12.25 -26.12
N GLY A 19 0.82 11.20 -26.34
CA GLY A 19 0.17 10.54 -25.23
C GLY A 19 1.30 10.03 -24.37
N ALA A 20 1.64 10.75 -23.30
CA ALA A 20 2.50 10.23 -22.26
C ALA A 20 1.83 8.92 -21.81
N GLY A 21 2.38 7.79 -22.25
CA GLY A 21 1.94 6.50 -21.75
C GLY A 21 2.19 6.53 -20.25
N VAL A 22 1.13 6.54 -19.45
CA VAL A 22 1.25 6.27 -18.03
C VAL A 22 1.74 4.82 -17.96
N SER A 23 2.88 4.61 -17.33
CA SER A 23 3.52 3.31 -17.13
C SER A 23 3.28 2.85 -15.72
N ALA A 24 3.05 1.54 -15.53
CA ALA A 24 2.91 0.99 -14.20
C ALA A 24 4.20 1.19 -13.38
N HIS A 25 4.11 1.76 -12.18
CA HIS A 25 5.25 1.96 -11.29
C HIS A 25 4.94 1.57 -9.84
N GLN A 26 5.10 0.28 -9.54
CA GLN A 26 4.83 -0.25 -8.19
C GLN A 26 5.65 0.44 -7.08
N LEU A 27 6.88 0.84 -7.39
CA LEU A 27 7.76 1.53 -6.46
C LEU A 27 7.24 2.92 -6.08
N ASP A 28 6.60 3.63 -7.01
CA ASP A 28 6.12 5.00 -6.77
C ASP A 28 4.89 4.99 -5.87
N ALA A 29 3.98 4.03 -6.05
CA ALA A 29 2.87 3.82 -5.12
C ALA A 29 3.36 3.48 -3.70
N ALA A 30 4.40 2.63 -3.58
CA ALA A 30 4.99 2.29 -2.28
C ALA A 30 5.68 3.50 -1.61
N ARG A 31 6.40 4.33 -2.39
CA ARG A 31 6.99 5.60 -1.91
C ARG A 31 5.92 6.59 -1.44
N ALA A 32 4.86 6.75 -2.23
CA ALA A 32 3.74 7.64 -1.88
C ALA A 32 3.06 7.17 -0.59
N LEU A 33 2.83 5.86 -0.42
CA LEU A 33 2.29 5.30 0.82
C LEU A 33 3.20 5.60 2.01
N ALA A 34 4.49 5.29 1.90
CA ALA A 34 5.46 5.52 2.98
C ALA A 34 5.52 7.01 3.38
N GLY A 35 5.61 7.90 2.40
CA GLY A 35 5.63 9.35 2.62
C GLY A 35 4.35 9.85 3.26
N ALA A 36 3.19 9.44 2.75
CA ALA A 36 1.88 9.84 3.26
C ALA A 36 1.66 9.36 4.69
N THR A 37 2.04 8.12 5.01
CA THR A 37 1.94 7.58 6.36
C THR A 37 2.88 8.26 7.34
N HIS A 38 4.15 8.49 6.95
CA HIS A 38 5.11 9.21 7.79
C HIS A 38 4.62 10.64 8.06
N TRP A 39 4.20 11.36 7.02
CA TRP A 39 3.67 12.70 7.16
C TRP A 39 2.44 12.70 8.06
N LEU A 40 1.48 11.79 7.88
CA LEU A 40 0.28 11.70 8.70
C LEU A 40 0.60 11.55 10.19
N LEU A 41 1.58 10.73 10.56
CA LEU A 41 1.99 10.56 11.97
C LEU A 41 2.44 11.89 12.60
N THR A 42 3.00 12.82 11.82
CA THR A 42 3.40 14.15 12.31
C THR A 42 2.22 15.11 12.53
N GLN A 43 1.04 14.80 11.97
CA GLN A 43 -0.14 15.68 12.03
C GLN A 43 -1.05 15.44 13.23
N GLN A 44 -0.79 14.39 14.02
CA GLN A 44 -1.59 14.12 15.22
C GLN A 44 -1.46 15.29 16.21
N ARG A 45 -2.55 15.67 16.86
CA ARG A 45 -2.57 16.70 17.91
C ARG A 45 -2.37 16.08 19.30
N PRO A 46 -1.97 16.86 20.32
CA PRO A 46 -1.73 16.33 21.68
C PRO A 46 -2.95 15.67 22.33
N ASP A 47 -4.16 16.05 21.92
CA ASP A 47 -5.42 15.46 22.39
C ASP A 47 -5.75 14.11 21.75
N GLY A 48 -4.90 13.65 20.81
CA GLY A 48 -5.02 12.40 20.07
C GLY A 48 -5.72 12.54 18.70
N GLY A 49 -6.38 13.68 18.45
CA GLY A 49 -7.15 13.91 17.24
C GLY A 49 -6.34 14.45 16.05
N PHE A 50 -7.00 14.58 14.91
CA PHE A 50 -6.49 15.21 13.70
C PHE A 50 -7.34 16.41 13.31
N ALA A 51 -6.70 17.48 12.84
CA ALA A 51 -7.39 18.74 12.57
C ALA A 51 -8.38 18.62 11.39
N GLY A 52 -9.59 19.15 11.56
CA GLY A 52 -10.49 19.45 10.46
C GLY A 52 -10.24 20.83 9.86
N PHE A 53 -11.15 21.29 8.99
CA PHE A 53 -11.06 22.63 8.38
C PHE A 53 -11.12 23.79 9.38
N SER A 54 -11.62 23.56 10.60
CA SER A 54 -11.61 24.54 11.69
C SER A 54 -10.23 24.73 12.32
N GLY A 55 -9.26 23.85 12.04
CA GLY A 55 -7.98 23.79 12.72
C GLY A 55 -8.00 23.05 14.07
N GLU A 56 -9.20 22.71 14.56
CA GLU A 56 -9.40 21.87 15.75
C GLU A 56 -9.56 20.40 15.39
N SER A 57 -9.32 19.52 16.36
CA SER A 57 -9.51 18.08 16.19
C SER A 57 -10.93 17.75 15.76
N ASP A 58 -11.07 17.08 14.63
CA ASP A 58 -12.34 16.65 14.05
C ASP A 58 -12.51 15.13 14.18
N PRO A 59 -13.63 14.63 14.73
CA PRO A 59 -13.85 13.19 14.87
C PRO A 59 -13.89 12.45 13.53
N GLY A 60 -14.41 13.07 12.47
CA GLY A 60 -14.48 12.46 11.15
C GLY A 60 -13.11 12.31 10.50
N ILE A 61 -12.28 13.35 10.53
CA ILE A 61 -10.89 13.28 10.06
C ILE A 61 -10.08 12.30 10.91
N THR A 62 -10.31 12.27 12.21
CA THR A 62 -9.62 11.34 13.09
C THR A 62 -9.99 9.89 12.81
N VAL A 63 -11.27 9.59 12.49
CA VAL A 63 -11.66 8.27 11.98
C VAL A 63 -10.94 7.95 10.67
N ASP A 64 -10.92 8.88 9.71
CA ASP A 64 -10.28 8.64 8.42
C ASP A 64 -8.77 8.39 8.58
N ALA A 65 -8.11 9.09 9.52
CA ALA A 65 -6.71 8.84 9.89
C ALA A 65 -6.51 7.46 10.55
N VAL A 66 -7.42 7.02 11.42
CA VAL A 66 -7.38 5.66 12.01
C VAL A 66 -7.48 4.59 10.93
N LEU A 67 -8.40 4.76 9.97
CA LEU A 67 -8.55 3.83 8.84
C LEU A 67 -7.34 3.85 7.91
N ALA A 68 -6.77 5.02 7.65
CA ALA A 68 -5.53 5.17 6.88
C ALA A 68 -4.36 4.41 7.54
N LEU A 69 -4.14 4.61 8.84
CA LEU A 69 -3.07 3.96 9.60
C LEU A 69 -3.26 2.44 9.64
N ALA A 70 -4.50 1.97 9.87
CA ALA A 70 -4.81 0.55 9.84
C ALA A 70 -4.60 -0.09 8.45
N ALA A 71 -4.95 0.62 7.38
CA ALA A 71 -4.72 0.17 6.00
C ALA A 71 -3.22 0.09 5.67
N ALA A 72 -2.42 1.02 6.19
CA ALA A 72 -0.96 0.99 6.09
C ALA A 72 -0.30 -0.09 6.98
N GLY A 73 -1.08 -0.86 7.73
CA GLY A 73 -0.63 -1.95 8.59
C GLY A 73 -0.16 -1.53 9.99
N MET A 74 -0.38 -0.27 10.38
CA MET A 74 -0.11 0.20 11.73
C MET A 74 -1.27 -0.10 12.66
N ASN A 75 -0.99 -0.41 13.94
CA ASN A 75 -2.03 -0.50 14.96
C ASN A 75 -2.42 0.91 15.44
N PRO A 76 -3.61 1.43 15.08
CA PRO A 76 -3.98 2.81 15.42
C PRO A 76 -4.08 3.04 16.93
N ALA A 77 -4.38 2.01 17.72
CA ALA A 77 -4.43 2.08 19.19
C ALA A 77 -3.08 2.40 19.83
N GLN A 78 -1.97 2.20 19.11
CA GLN A 78 -0.62 2.52 19.58
C GLN A 78 -0.15 3.91 19.13
N VAL A 79 -0.87 4.55 18.20
CA VAL A 79 -0.48 5.85 17.63
C VAL A 79 -0.84 6.98 18.59
N ARG A 80 0.21 7.57 19.16
CA ARG A 80 0.14 8.74 20.05
C ARG A 80 1.42 9.57 19.93
N GLN A 81 1.31 10.88 20.11
CA GLN A 81 2.48 11.70 20.43
C GLN A 81 3.03 11.32 21.80
N GLU A 82 4.32 11.59 22.02
CA GLU A 82 4.95 11.36 23.32
C GLU A 82 4.22 12.17 24.43
N GLY A 83 3.71 11.47 25.45
CA GLY A 83 2.92 12.08 26.53
C GLY A 83 1.50 12.53 26.14
N GLY A 84 1.09 12.34 24.88
CA GLY A 84 -0.24 12.65 24.38
C GLY A 84 -1.23 11.49 24.51
N ARG A 85 -2.50 11.77 24.18
CA ARG A 85 -3.53 10.72 24.04
C ARG A 85 -3.35 9.98 22.72
N SER A 86 -3.78 8.72 22.71
CA SER A 86 -3.93 7.95 21.48
C SER A 86 -5.12 8.45 20.64
N THR A 87 -5.09 8.13 19.35
CA THR A 87 -6.22 8.38 18.44
C THR A 87 -7.53 7.75 18.93
N ILE A 88 -7.42 6.57 19.54
CA ILE A 88 -8.57 5.82 20.04
C ILE A 88 -9.15 6.46 21.30
N GLU A 89 -8.32 6.89 22.25
CA GLU A 89 -8.80 7.61 23.44
C GLU A 89 -9.53 8.91 23.07
N TYR A 90 -9.05 9.64 22.05
CA TYR A 90 -9.76 10.80 21.52
C TYR A 90 -11.15 10.40 21.01
N LEU A 91 -11.23 9.40 20.11
CA LEU A 91 -12.49 8.96 19.51
C LEU A 91 -13.48 8.42 20.54
N GLU A 92 -13.02 7.68 21.55
CA GLU A 92 -13.85 7.21 22.65
C GLU A 92 -14.43 8.38 23.46
N SER A 93 -13.65 9.45 23.69
CA SER A 93 -14.10 10.61 24.45
C SER A 93 -15.19 11.42 23.75
N VAL A 94 -15.27 11.36 22.42
CA VAL A 94 -16.26 12.06 21.59
C VAL A 94 -17.33 11.13 21.01
N ALA A 95 -17.29 9.82 21.34
CA ALA A 95 -18.11 8.81 20.71
C ALA A 95 -19.62 9.09 20.85
N ALA A 96 -20.06 9.53 22.02
CA ALA A 96 -21.48 9.75 22.31
C ALA A 96 -22.12 10.83 21.42
N SER A 97 -21.43 11.96 21.23
CA SER A 97 -21.90 13.09 20.42
C SER A 97 -21.70 12.85 18.93
N TYR A 98 -20.55 12.29 18.53
CA TYR A 98 -20.28 12.03 17.11
C TYR A 98 -21.19 10.93 16.54
N ALA A 99 -21.58 9.95 17.36
CA ALA A 99 -22.50 8.88 16.98
C ALA A 99 -23.99 9.27 17.04
N GLU A 100 -24.35 10.55 17.14
CA GLU A 100 -25.77 10.98 17.11
C GLU A 100 -26.43 10.75 15.76
N ARG A 101 -25.65 10.82 14.66
CA ARG A 101 -26.11 10.52 13.31
C ARG A 101 -25.60 9.16 12.83
N PRO A 102 -26.35 8.45 11.97
CA PRO A 102 -25.94 7.14 11.45
C PRO A 102 -24.53 7.14 10.82
N GLY A 103 -24.20 8.15 10.01
CA GLY A 103 -22.88 8.25 9.39
C GLY A 103 -21.72 8.36 10.39
N GLY A 104 -21.88 9.13 11.47
CA GLY A 104 -20.87 9.25 12.52
C GLY A 104 -20.72 7.97 13.34
N ALA A 105 -21.85 7.32 13.67
CA ALA A 105 -21.84 6.01 14.32
C ALA A 105 -21.16 4.94 13.45
N ALA A 106 -21.43 4.93 12.15
CA ALA A 106 -20.84 4.00 11.19
C ALA A 106 -19.32 4.18 11.07
N LYS A 107 -18.86 5.42 10.95
CA LYS A 107 -17.44 5.77 10.96
C LYS A 107 -16.74 5.28 12.23
N LEU A 108 -17.35 5.46 13.40
CA LEU A 108 -16.78 4.94 14.66
C LEU A 108 -16.78 3.41 14.74
N VAL A 109 -17.79 2.72 14.20
CA VAL A 109 -17.78 1.24 14.12
C VAL A 109 -16.59 0.76 13.30
N LEU A 110 -16.35 1.38 12.13
CA LEU A 110 -15.20 1.04 11.27
C LEU A 110 -13.87 1.31 11.99
N ALA A 111 -13.72 2.47 12.64
CA ALA A 111 -12.52 2.81 13.40
C ALA A 111 -12.26 1.85 14.57
N ALA A 112 -13.31 1.49 15.31
CA ALA A 112 -13.22 0.56 16.43
C ALA A 112 -12.72 -0.81 15.94
N ILE A 113 -13.34 -1.37 14.90
CA ILE A 113 -12.97 -2.67 14.35
C ILE A 113 -11.54 -2.66 13.78
N ALA A 114 -11.19 -1.65 12.98
CA ALA A 114 -9.86 -1.50 12.41
C ALA A 114 -8.75 -1.39 13.48
N SER A 115 -9.11 -0.98 14.70
CA SER A 115 -8.20 -0.80 15.84
C SER A 115 -8.30 -1.92 16.88
N GLY A 116 -9.03 -3.00 16.59
CA GLY A 116 -9.23 -4.12 17.50
C GLY A 116 -10.11 -3.82 18.72
N GLN A 117 -10.86 -2.72 18.71
CA GLN A 117 -11.79 -2.33 19.78
C GLN A 117 -13.18 -2.90 19.54
N ASN A 118 -13.98 -3.01 20.60
CA ASN A 118 -15.35 -3.51 20.52
C ASN A 118 -16.34 -2.38 20.16
N PRO A 119 -16.97 -2.37 18.97
CA PRO A 119 -17.91 -1.33 18.57
C PRO A 119 -19.22 -1.33 19.38
N ARG A 120 -19.51 -2.39 20.16
CA ARG A 120 -20.70 -2.46 21.03
C ARG A 120 -20.50 -1.83 22.41
N SER A 121 -19.30 -1.34 22.71
CA SER A 121 -18.99 -0.67 23.97
C SER A 121 -17.97 0.47 23.81
N PHE A 122 -17.83 1.02 22.61
CA PHE A 122 -16.80 2.00 22.26
C PHE A 122 -17.12 3.36 22.88
N GLY A 123 -16.22 3.89 23.72
CA GLY A 123 -16.50 5.11 24.50
C GLY A 123 -17.76 5.01 25.37
N GLY A 124 -18.14 3.79 25.78
CA GLY A 124 -19.38 3.53 26.52
C GLY A 124 -20.66 3.51 25.68
N VAL A 125 -20.56 3.51 24.35
CA VAL A 125 -21.69 3.53 23.42
C VAL A 125 -21.80 2.20 22.64
N ASP A 126 -23.02 1.65 22.54
CA ASP A 126 -23.32 0.54 21.62
C ASP A 126 -23.62 1.11 20.23
N LEU A 127 -22.55 1.33 19.46
CA LEU A 127 -22.64 1.97 18.13
C LEU A 127 -23.40 1.09 17.13
N VAL A 128 -23.19 -0.24 17.21
CA VAL A 128 -23.87 -1.20 16.32
C VAL A 128 -25.38 -1.14 16.54
N ARG A 129 -25.84 -1.12 17.79
CA ARG A 129 -27.27 -0.98 18.09
C ARG A 129 -27.85 0.33 17.55
N ARG A 130 -27.12 1.44 17.61
CA ARG A 130 -27.56 2.73 17.03
C ARG A 130 -27.78 2.61 15.53
N LEU A 131 -26.89 1.91 14.81
CA LEU A 131 -27.05 1.66 13.38
C LEU A 131 -28.25 0.75 13.08
N GLU A 132 -28.41 -0.35 13.82
CA GLU A 132 -29.56 -1.25 13.66
C GLU A 132 -30.90 -0.52 13.86
N GLN A 133 -30.96 0.43 14.80
CA GLN A 133 -32.15 1.25 15.09
C GLN A 133 -32.40 2.37 14.06
N ALA A 134 -31.40 2.74 13.26
CA ALA A 134 -31.54 3.78 12.25
C ALA A 134 -32.25 3.31 10.98
N PHE A 135 -32.45 1.99 10.81
CA PHE A 135 -33.08 1.44 9.61
C PHE A 135 -34.53 1.91 9.47
N ASP A 136 -34.82 2.58 8.36
CA ASP A 136 -36.17 2.93 7.94
C ASP A 136 -36.69 1.91 6.90
N PRO A 137 -37.62 1.02 7.29
CA PRO A 137 -38.18 0.02 6.39
C PRO A 137 -39.03 0.61 5.27
N ALA A 138 -39.49 1.86 5.38
CA ALA A 138 -40.28 2.49 4.32
C ALA A 138 -39.40 2.92 3.13
N THR A 139 -38.17 3.36 3.41
CA THR A 139 -37.22 3.80 2.37
C THR A 139 -36.16 2.77 2.04
N GLY A 140 -35.99 1.75 2.88
CA GLY A 140 -34.92 0.76 2.79
C GLY A 140 -33.55 1.36 3.07
N LEU A 141 -33.46 2.43 3.87
CA LEU A 141 -32.21 3.14 4.15
C LEU A 141 -32.00 3.33 5.66
N TYR A 142 -30.74 3.42 6.06
CA TYR A 142 -30.32 3.85 7.39
C TYR A 142 -30.10 5.37 7.48
N ASP A 143 -29.82 6.01 6.34
CA ASP A 143 -29.69 7.46 6.18
C ASP A 143 -30.17 7.83 4.78
N GLN A 144 -30.88 8.95 4.63
CA GLN A 144 -31.34 9.41 3.32
C GLN A 144 -30.18 9.88 2.44
N GLN A 145 -29.08 10.35 3.04
CA GLN A 145 -27.84 10.64 2.32
C GLN A 145 -27.14 9.33 1.99
N LEU A 146 -27.08 8.97 0.70
CA LEU A 146 -26.53 7.69 0.27
C LEU A 146 -25.05 7.54 0.61
N PHE A 147 -24.29 8.63 0.64
CA PHE A 147 -22.90 8.60 1.08
C PHE A 147 -22.77 8.12 2.54
N SER A 148 -23.61 8.67 3.43
CA SER A 148 -23.70 8.24 4.84
C SER A 148 -24.21 6.81 4.96
N ASN A 149 -25.26 6.47 4.18
CA ASN A 149 -25.85 5.14 4.17
C ASN A 149 -24.86 4.04 3.72
N ALA A 150 -23.99 4.33 2.74
CA ALA A 150 -22.95 3.42 2.31
C ALA A 150 -21.95 3.11 3.45
N TYR A 151 -21.56 4.12 4.24
CA TYR A 151 -20.77 3.88 5.45
C TYR A 151 -21.48 2.99 6.46
N VAL A 152 -22.80 3.17 6.66
CA VAL A 152 -23.59 2.29 7.55
C VAL A 152 -23.53 0.84 7.07
N LEU A 153 -23.72 0.59 5.78
CA LEU A 153 -23.63 -0.76 5.22
C LEU A 153 -22.24 -1.38 5.37
N LEU A 154 -21.18 -0.60 5.10
CA LEU A 154 -19.80 -1.01 5.33
C LEU A 154 -19.55 -1.37 6.79
N ALA A 155 -20.02 -0.53 7.72
CA ALA A 155 -19.89 -0.73 9.17
C ALA A 155 -20.63 -1.99 9.66
N LEU A 156 -21.86 -2.21 9.19
CA LEU A 156 -22.64 -3.40 9.55
C LEU A 156 -22.01 -4.68 8.98
N SER A 157 -21.50 -4.65 7.74
CA SER A 157 -20.73 -5.76 7.17
C SER A 157 -19.46 -6.04 7.99
N ALA A 158 -18.71 -5.00 8.37
CA ALA A 158 -17.52 -5.14 9.20
C ALA A 158 -17.83 -5.76 10.57
N ALA A 159 -18.95 -5.36 11.18
CA ALA A 159 -19.42 -5.86 12.47
C ALA A 159 -20.02 -7.27 12.40
N GLY A 160 -20.10 -7.89 11.22
CA GLY A 160 -20.72 -9.20 11.02
C GLY A 160 -22.24 -9.21 11.26
N VAL A 161 -22.88 -8.05 11.15
CA VAL A 161 -24.34 -7.90 11.29
C VAL A 161 -25.02 -8.24 9.97
N ARG A 162 -26.06 -9.06 10.02
CA ARG A 162 -26.88 -9.36 8.86
C ARG A 162 -27.71 -8.14 8.49
N VAL A 163 -27.47 -7.59 7.30
CA VAL A 163 -28.25 -6.49 6.73
C VAL A 163 -29.56 -7.02 6.11
N PRO A 164 -30.72 -6.34 6.27
CA PRO A 164 -31.96 -6.73 5.62
C PRO A 164 -31.88 -6.60 4.08
N ASP A 165 -32.53 -7.51 3.35
CA ASP A 165 -32.57 -7.46 1.87
C ASP A 165 -33.18 -6.14 1.36
N ALA A 166 -34.13 -5.57 2.10
CA ALA A 166 -34.73 -4.27 1.80
C ALA A 166 -33.71 -3.11 1.83
N ALA A 167 -32.62 -3.24 2.59
CA ALA A 167 -31.55 -2.25 2.60
C ALA A 167 -30.72 -2.27 1.31
N ILE A 168 -30.51 -3.48 0.76
CA ILE A 168 -29.88 -3.65 -0.56
C ILE A 168 -30.81 -3.07 -1.64
N GLY A 169 -32.11 -3.43 -1.59
CA GLY A 169 -33.13 -2.91 -2.49
C GLY A 169 -33.19 -1.38 -2.51
N GLY A 170 -33.21 -0.74 -1.33
CA GLY A 170 -33.31 0.72 -1.21
C GLY A 170 -32.15 1.48 -1.86
N ILE A 171 -30.93 0.94 -1.84
CA ILE A 171 -29.80 1.52 -2.57
C ILE A 171 -29.91 1.27 -4.07
N LEU A 172 -30.26 0.04 -4.47
CA LEU A 172 -30.35 -0.34 -5.88
C LEU A 172 -31.42 0.49 -6.63
N GLU A 173 -32.53 0.80 -5.97
CA GLU A 173 -33.61 1.65 -6.51
C GLU A 173 -33.18 3.12 -6.72
N ARG A 174 -32.08 3.54 -6.08
CA ARG A 174 -31.53 4.90 -6.19
C ARG A 174 -30.36 5.01 -7.16
N GLN A 175 -30.08 3.97 -7.95
CA GLN A 175 -29.09 4.09 -9.02
C GLN A 175 -29.67 4.92 -10.16
N ALA A 176 -28.95 5.97 -10.57
CA ALA A 176 -29.32 6.78 -11.71
C ALA A 176 -29.15 6.00 -13.03
N ALA A 177 -29.76 6.52 -14.11
CA ALA A 177 -29.77 5.86 -15.42
C ALA A 177 -28.36 5.69 -16.04
N ASP A 178 -27.40 6.55 -15.67
CA ASP A 178 -26.00 6.49 -16.09
C ASP A 178 -25.16 5.50 -15.25
N GLY A 179 -25.77 4.84 -14.25
CA GLY A 179 -25.10 3.88 -13.37
C GLY A 179 -24.50 4.49 -12.10
N SER A 180 -24.59 5.80 -11.91
CA SER A 180 -24.07 6.49 -10.72
C SER A 180 -25.06 6.46 -9.54
N TRP A 181 -24.55 6.83 -8.36
CA TRP A 181 -25.35 7.24 -7.21
C TRP A 181 -24.99 8.66 -6.80
N ALA A 182 -26.00 9.44 -6.41
CA ALA A 182 -25.84 10.79 -5.90
C ALA A 182 -25.73 10.81 -4.37
N TRP A 183 -24.94 11.74 -3.84
CA TRP A 183 -24.76 11.95 -2.41
C TRP A 183 -26.08 12.02 -1.61
N ASP A 184 -27.10 12.70 -2.15
CA ASP A 184 -28.42 12.88 -1.52
C ASP A 184 -29.44 11.78 -1.87
N GLY A 185 -29.07 10.81 -2.69
CA GLY A 185 -29.97 9.76 -3.17
C GLY A 185 -30.85 10.12 -4.37
N SER A 186 -30.66 11.29 -4.98
CA SER A 186 -31.35 11.67 -6.22
C SER A 186 -30.99 10.72 -7.38
N THR A 187 -32.01 10.34 -8.16
CA THR A 187 -31.86 9.59 -9.42
C THR A 187 -31.94 10.49 -10.65
N THR A 188 -31.94 11.81 -10.44
CA THR A 188 -31.96 12.79 -11.53
C THR A 188 -30.71 12.63 -12.39
N PRO A 189 -30.82 12.61 -13.74
CA PRO A 189 -29.65 12.51 -14.60
C PRO A 189 -28.60 13.58 -14.28
N GLY A 190 -27.34 13.17 -14.11
CA GLY A 190 -26.23 14.05 -13.77
C GLY A 190 -26.12 14.45 -12.29
N ALA A 191 -27.00 13.95 -11.41
CA ALA A 191 -26.88 14.19 -9.97
C ALA A 191 -25.82 13.33 -9.29
N GLY A 192 -25.47 12.18 -9.89
CA GLY A 192 -24.51 11.25 -9.32
C GLY A 192 -23.07 11.73 -9.36
N ASP A 193 -22.25 11.14 -8.50
CA ASP A 193 -20.84 11.49 -8.34
C ASP A 193 -19.96 10.24 -8.13
N SER A 194 -18.66 10.35 -8.45
CA SER A 194 -17.72 9.23 -8.37
C SER A 194 -17.50 8.73 -6.94
N ASN A 195 -17.54 9.62 -5.94
CA ASN A 195 -17.23 9.30 -4.55
C ASN A 195 -18.34 8.46 -3.90
N THR A 196 -19.58 8.92 -4.04
CA THR A 196 -20.77 8.19 -3.57
C THR A 196 -20.91 6.87 -4.31
N THR A 197 -20.72 6.88 -5.64
CA THR A 197 -20.76 5.66 -6.46
C THR A 197 -19.73 4.64 -5.99
N ALA A 198 -18.50 5.08 -5.74
CA ALA A 198 -17.42 4.24 -5.26
C ALA A 198 -17.70 3.61 -3.89
N LEU A 199 -18.20 4.39 -2.92
CA LEU A 199 -18.55 3.86 -1.60
C LEU A 199 -19.73 2.87 -1.67
N VAL A 200 -20.71 3.13 -2.53
CA VAL A 200 -21.83 2.19 -2.75
C VAL A 200 -21.32 0.87 -3.36
N VAL A 201 -20.40 0.93 -4.33
CA VAL A 201 -19.76 -0.28 -4.89
C VAL A 201 -19.04 -1.07 -3.81
N GLN A 202 -18.24 -0.40 -2.97
CA GLN A 202 -17.56 -1.06 -1.84
C GLN A 202 -18.56 -1.69 -0.87
N ALA A 203 -19.65 -1.00 -0.53
CA ALA A 203 -20.69 -1.51 0.37
C ALA A 203 -21.40 -2.76 -0.21
N LEU A 204 -21.77 -2.73 -1.49
CA LEU A 204 -22.40 -3.86 -2.16
C LEU A 204 -21.45 -5.05 -2.25
N ALA A 205 -20.19 -4.82 -2.62
CA ALA A 205 -19.17 -5.87 -2.64
C ALA A 205 -18.95 -6.50 -1.26
N ALA A 206 -18.84 -5.69 -0.21
CA ALA A 206 -18.68 -6.15 1.17
C ALA A 206 -19.88 -6.95 1.70
N LEU A 207 -21.05 -6.82 1.06
CA LEU A 207 -22.27 -7.56 1.36
C LEU A 207 -22.50 -8.75 0.40
N GLY A 208 -21.52 -9.09 -0.45
CA GLY A 208 -21.59 -10.25 -1.34
C GLY A 208 -22.28 -9.98 -2.68
N HIS A 209 -22.40 -8.71 -3.09
CA HIS A 209 -23.05 -8.29 -4.33
C HIS A 209 -22.08 -7.67 -5.36
N ALA A 210 -20.79 -8.02 -5.31
CA ALA A 210 -19.78 -7.52 -6.26
C ALA A 210 -20.15 -7.82 -7.73
N ASP A 211 -20.72 -9.00 -8.00
CA ASP A 211 -21.13 -9.42 -9.36
C ASP A 211 -22.49 -8.86 -9.80
N HIS A 212 -23.14 -8.02 -8.98
CA HIS A 212 -24.47 -7.51 -9.30
C HIS A 212 -24.42 -6.57 -10.52
N PRO A 213 -25.40 -6.61 -11.45
CA PRO A 213 -25.40 -5.73 -12.64
C PRO A 213 -25.32 -4.23 -12.34
N ALA A 214 -25.81 -3.80 -11.17
CA ALA A 214 -25.68 -2.41 -10.73
C ALA A 214 -24.21 -2.02 -10.48
N VAL A 215 -23.38 -2.91 -9.92
CA VAL A 215 -21.94 -2.67 -9.75
C VAL A 215 -21.27 -2.51 -11.11
N GLN A 216 -21.62 -3.35 -12.09
CA GLN A 216 -21.08 -3.26 -13.45
C GLN A 216 -21.43 -1.92 -14.14
N ARG A 217 -22.66 -1.43 -13.97
CA ARG A 217 -23.04 -0.08 -14.46
C ARG A 217 -22.27 1.03 -13.73
N ALA A 218 -22.02 0.86 -12.44
CA ALA A 218 -21.25 1.81 -11.65
C ALA A 218 -19.77 1.87 -12.10
N LEU A 219 -19.17 0.72 -12.42
CA LEU A 219 -17.83 0.67 -13.01
C LEU A 219 -17.78 1.36 -14.39
N GLN A 220 -18.83 1.21 -15.21
CA GLN A 220 -18.96 1.95 -16.46
C GLN A 220 -19.07 3.46 -16.24
N TYR A 221 -19.82 3.89 -15.23
CA TYR A 221 -19.86 5.30 -14.83
C TYR A 221 -18.48 5.79 -14.37
N LEU A 222 -17.80 5.08 -13.47
CA LEU A 222 -16.44 5.43 -13.00
C LEU A 222 -15.46 5.54 -14.19
N ARG A 223 -15.59 4.66 -15.18
CA ARG A 223 -14.81 4.75 -16.43
C ARG A 223 -15.08 6.03 -17.20
N SER A 224 -16.33 6.49 -17.23
CA SER A 224 -16.72 7.72 -17.95
C SER A 224 -16.15 9.00 -17.32
N VAL A 225 -15.81 8.95 -16.03
CA VAL A 225 -15.21 10.07 -15.29
C VAL A 225 -13.71 9.88 -15.02
N GLN A 226 -13.09 8.87 -15.63
CA GLN A 226 -11.65 8.67 -15.57
C GLN A 226 -10.95 9.56 -16.61
N ALA A 227 -10.08 10.46 -16.13
CA ALA A 227 -9.28 11.35 -16.95
C ALA A 227 -8.18 10.57 -17.71
N SER A 228 -7.59 11.23 -18.71
CA SER A 228 -6.57 10.62 -19.58
C SER A 228 -5.29 10.24 -18.84
N ASP A 229 -4.99 10.92 -17.74
CA ASP A 229 -3.84 10.68 -16.86
C ASP A 229 -4.07 9.55 -15.84
N GLY A 230 -5.26 8.92 -15.86
CA GLY A 230 -5.64 7.83 -14.97
C GLY A 230 -6.36 8.25 -13.69
N SER A 231 -6.36 9.55 -13.35
CA SER A 231 -7.09 10.10 -12.20
C SER A 231 -8.60 10.10 -12.45
N PHE A 232 -9.40 10.21 -11.38
CA PHE A 232 -10.86 10.25 -11.48
C PHE A 232 -11.40 11.61 -11.09
N ALA A 233 -12.26 12.18 -11.94
CA ALA A 233 -12.99 13.40 -11.64
C ALA A 233 -14.18 13.11 -10.71
N TYR A 234 -14.64 14.14 -10.00
CA TYR A 234 -15.83 14.05 -9.16
C TYR A 234 -17.10 13.73 -9.96
N GLN A 235 -17.25 14.35 -11.14
CA GLN A 235 -18.42 14.24 -12.02
C GLN A 235 -18.02 14.37 -13.50
N PRO A 236 -18.91 13.99 -14.44
CA PRO A 236 -18.71 14.21 -15.87
C PRO A 236 -18.52 15.70 -16.20
N ALA A 237 -17.60 15.99 -17.12
CA ALA A 237 -17.33 17.33 -17.62
C ALA A 237 -16.76 17.25 -19.04
N ASP A 238 -16.81 18.35 -19.79
CA ASP A 238 -16.17 18.47 -21.12
C ASP A 238 -14.66 18.20 -21.04
N THR A 239 -14.03 18.60 -19.94
CA THR A 239 -12.65 18.27 -19.61
C THR A 239 -12.62 17.69 -18.20
N LEU A 240 -12.31 16.41 -18.11
CA LEU A 240 -12.17 15.71 -16.84
C LEU A 240 -10.89 16.18 -16.14
N VAL A 241 -11.03 16.64 -14.91
CA VAL A 241 -9.91 16.95 -14.02
C VAL A 241 -10.08 16.12 -12.77
N GLY A 242 -9.18 15.15 -12.58
CA GLY A 242 -9.22 14.29 -11.41
C GLY A 242 -8.58 14.91 -10.18
N ASP A 243 -8.90 14.32 -9.04
CA ASP A 243 -8.39 14.72 -7.73
C ASP A 243 -8.03 13.49 -6.89
N ALA A 244 -7.20 13.68 -5.86
CA ALA A 244 -6.70 12.59 -5.03
C ALA A 244 -7.83 11.83 -4.30
N ASN A 245 -8.85 12.53 -3.82
CA ASN A 245 -9.95 11.94 -3.03
C ASN A 245 -10.83 11.05 -3.92
N SER A 246 -11.25 11.57 -5.07
CA SER A 246 -12.07 10.84 -6.05
C SER A 246 -11.31 9.66 -6.65
N THR A 247 -10.03 9.85 -6.95
CA THR A 247 -9.15 8.78 -7.44
C THR A 247 -9.00 7.67 -6.39
N ALA A 248 -8.80 8.03 -5.13
CA ALA A 248 -8.63 7.04 -4.06
C ALA A 248 -9.89 6.19 -3.84
N LEU A 249 -11.08 6.81 -3.77
CA LEU A 249 -12.33 6.07 -3.62
C LEU A 249 -12.61 5.19 -4.84
N ALA A 250 -12.37 5.70 -6.05
CA ALA A 250 -12.51 4.90 -7.26
C ALA A 250 -11.59 3.67 -7.23
N ILE A 251 -10.31 3.80 -6.89
CA ILE A 251 -9.38 2.68 -6.74
C ILE A 251 -9.91 1.64 -5.73
N GLN A 252 -10.42 2.08 -4.58
CA GLN A 252 -10.99 1.17 -3.59
C GLN A 252 -12.25 0.46 -4.12
N ALA A 253 -13.10 1.15 -4.89
CA ALA A 253 -14.25 0.52 -5.54
C ALA A 253 -13.84 -0.53 -6.58
N LEU A 254 -12.79 -0.26 -7.37
CA LEU A 254 -12.22 -1.23 -8.31
C LEU A 254 -11.75 -2.49 -7.57
N LEU A 255 -10.93 -2.33 -6.53
CA LEU A 255 -10.43 -3.44 -5.72
C LEU A 255 -11.57 -4.25 -5.09
N ALA A 256 -12.60 -3.57 -4.55
CA ALA A 256 -13.76 -4.23 -3.97
C ALA A 256 -14.57 -5.03 -5.01
N ALA A 257 -14.62 -4.56 -6.26
CA ALA A 257 -15.27 -5.26 -7.36
C ALA A 257 -14.39 -6.33 -8.03
N GLY A 258 -13.17 -6.57 -7.53
CA GLY A 258 -12.23 -7.54 -8.11
C GLY A 258 -11.49 -7.05 -9.35
N GLU A 259 -11.54 -5.75 -9.65
CA GLU A 259 -10.79 -5.12 -10.73
C GLU A 259 -9.37 -4.76 -10.29
N GLU A 260 -8.41 -4.81 -11.22
CA GLU A 260 -7.03 -4.40 -10.96
C GLU A 260 -6.82 -2.92 -11.32
N PRO A 261 -6.70 -2.00 -10.34
CA PRO A 261 -6.51 -0.57 -10.59
C PRO A 261 -5.17 -0.25 -11.28
N GLN A 262 -4.15 -1.11 -11.12
CA GLN A 262 -2.84 -0.96 -11.77
C GLN A 262 -2.78 -1.58 -13.16
N SER A 263 -3.92 -1.90 -13.77
CA SER A 263 -3.96 -2.41 -15.14
C SER A 263 -4.00 -1.28 -16.17
N ALA A 264 -3.52 -1.56 -17.38
CA ALA A 264 -3.70 -0.67 -18.54
C ALA A 264 -5.19 -0.35 -18.79
N THR A 265 -6.07 -1.33 -18.49
CA THR A 265 -7.52 -1.16 -18.53
C THR A 265 -7.95 0.02 -17.68
N TRP A 266 -7.42 0.19 -16.48
CA TRP A 266 -7.72 1.32 -15.59
C TRP A 266 -6.66 2.42 -15.62
N ARG A 267 -5.92 2.54 -16.73
CA ARG A 267 -4.91 3.60 -16.97
C ARG A 267 -3.94 3.79 -15.78
N TYR A 268 -3.62 2.70 -15.09
CA TYR A 268 -2.70 2.70 -13.95
C TYR A 268 -3.11 3.71 -12.87
N ALA A 269 -4.33 3.57 -12.36
CA ALA A 269 -4.94 4.51 -11.43
C ALA A 269 -4.13 4.72 -10.14
N LEU A 270 -3.41 3.70 -9.65
CA LEU A 270 -2.54 3.87 -8.48
C LEU A 270 -1.36 4.81 -8.77
N ASP A 271 -0.80 4.83 -9.98
CA ASP A 271 0.25 5.80 -10.34
C ASP A 271 -0.33 7.22 -10.43
N ALA A 272 -1.54 7.35 -10.96
CA ALA A 272 -2.25 8.63 -10.96
C ALA A 272 -2.46 9.15 -9.53
N LEU A 273 -2.82 8.27 -8.58
CA LEU A 273 -2.92 8.65 -7.17
C LEU A 273 -1.56 8.99 -6.55
N ALA A 274 -0.53 8.16 -6.81
CA ALA A 274 0.82 8.37 -6.28
C ALA A 274 1.43 9.70 -6.75
N ARG A 275 1.08 10.16 -7.96
CA ARG A 275 1.51 11.45 -8.49
C ARG A 275 1.06 12.64 -7.65
N PHE A 276 -0.04 12.52 -6.89
CA PHE A 276 -0.48 13.57 -5.96
C PHE A 276 0.42 13.71 -4.72
N ALA A 277 1.39 12.83 -4.51
CA ALA A 277 2.35 12.98 -3.43
C ALA A 277 3.24 14.22 -3.63
N ASN A 278 3.36 15.01 -2.58
CA ASN A 278 4.26 16.17 -2.48
C ASN A 278 5.62 15.74 -1.92
N PRO A 279 6.66 16.58 -2.05
CA PRO A 279 7.97 16.32 -1.43
C PRO A 279 7.92 16.12 0.10
N SER A 280 6.92 16.68 0.77
CA SER A 280 6.65 16.48 2.21
C SER A 280 6.19 15.07 2.56
N GLY A 281 5.72 14.29 1.57
CA GLY A 281 5.04 13.02 1.74
C GLY A 281 3.52 13.11 1.74
N ALA A 282 2.93 14.27 2.06
CA ALA A 282 1.49 14.47 1.99
C ALA A 282 0.96 14.31 0.56
N LEU A 283 -0.32 13.98 0.42
CA LEU A 283 -1.00 14.14 -0.86
C LEU A 283 -1.58 15.55 -0.97
N ARG A 284 -1.43 16.15 -2.15
CA ARG A 284 -2.20 17.35 -2.54
C ARG A 284 -3.58 16.94 -3.04
N TRP A 285 -4.53 17.88 -3.06
CA TRP A 285 -5.88 17.59 -3.56
C TRP A 285 -5.90 17.44 -5.10
N ARG A 286 -5.26 18.38 -5.81
CA ARG A 286 -5.23 18.47 -7.27
C ARG A 286 -3.92 19.08 -7.75
N ASP A 287 -3.61 18.93 -9.03
CA ASP A 287 -2.38 19.50 -9.62
C ASP A 287 -2.35 21.04 -9.63
N ASP A 288 -3.52 21.69 -9.67
CA ASP A 288 -3.65 23.15 -9.55
C ASP A 288 -3.79 23.65 -8.10
N ALA A 289 -3.77 22.73 -7.13
CA ALA A 289 -3.81 23.01 -5.70
C ALA A 289 -2.65 22.29 -5.00
N ALA A 290 -1.45 22.88 -5.10
CA ALA A 290 -0.18 22.22 -4.77
C ALA A 290 0.08 21.99 -3.27
N ASP A 291 -0.71 22.58 -2.37
CA ASP A 291 -0.48 22.51 -0.92
C ASP A 291 -0.71 21.09 -0.36
N ASP A 292 0.01 20.77 0.71
CA ASP A 292 -0.22 19.57 1.49
C ASP A 292 -1.67 19.54 2.00
N ASN A 293 -2.36 18.42 1.80
CA ASN A 293 -3.76 18.31 2.13
C ASN A 293 -4.02 17.07 3.00
N LEU A 294 -4.38 17.31 4.27
CA LEU A 294 -4.67 16.24 5.22
C LEU A 294 -5.83 15.36 4.76
N PHE A 295 -6.89 15.95 4.18
CA PHE A 295 -8.07 15.22 3.72
C PHE A 295 -7.74 14.29 2.54
N ALA A 296 -6.99 14.79 1.56
CA ALA A 296 -6.46 13.99 0.46
C ALA A 296 -5.57 12.86 0.98
N THR A 297 -4.70 13.16 1.95
CA THR A 297 -3.75 12.19 2.50
C THR A 297 -4.45 11.04 3.23
N VAL A 298 -5.37 11.33 4.17
CA VAL A 298 -6.07 10.28 4.93
C VAL A 298 -6.97 9.43 4.04
N GLN A 299 -7.54 9.99 2.98
CA GLN A 299 -8.38 9.22 2.04
C GLN A 299 -7.56 8.47 0.98
N GLY A 300 -6.38 8.96 0.63
CA GLY A 300 -5.49 8.34 -0.34
C GLY A 300 -4.73 7.13 0.19
N ILE A 301 -4.33 7.14 1.47
CA ILE A 301 -3.54 6.05 2.08
C ILE A 301 -4.21 4.68 1.92
N PRO A 302 -5.51 4.46 2.21
CA PRO A 302 -6.14 3.15 2.00
C PRO A 302 -6.05 2.66 0.55
N ALA A 303 -6.21 3.56 -0.42
CA ALA A 303 -6.09 3.21 -1.84
C ALA A 303 -4.64 2.85 -2.20
N LEU A 304 -3.64 3.64 -1.77
CA LEU A 304 -2.21 3.34 -1.97
C LEU A 304 -1.80 2.01 -1.31
N ALA A 305 -2.39 1.69 -0.16
CA ALA A 305 -2.23 0.41 0.53
C ALA A 305 -3.02 -0.75 -0.11
N ARG A 306 -3.79 -0.46 -1.18
CA ARG A 306 -4.65 -1.41 -1.90
C ARG A 306 -5.71 -2.04 -1.01
N GLN A 307 -6.30 -1.25 -0.11
CA GLN A 307 -7.29 -1.69 0.86
C GLN A 307 -8.65 -1.02 0.61
N PRO A 308 -9.64 -1.74 0.07
CA PRO A 308 -11.01 -1.28 0.07
C PRO A 308 -11.64 -1.37 1.47
N PHE A 309 -12.71 -0.62 1.70
CA PHE A 309 -13.51 -0.75 2.91
C PHE A 309 -14.55 -1.88 2.80
N PRO A 310 -14.93 -2.48 3.95
CA PRO A 310 -14.43 -2.21 5.30
C PRO A 310 -13.11 -2.93 5.61
N LEU A 311 -12.25 -2.29 6.42
CA LEU A 311 -11.13 -2.97 7.07
C LEU A 311 -11.66 -3.79 8.25
N ARG A 312 -11.51 -5.11 8.21
CA ARG A 312 -11.97 -5.99 9.30
C ARG A 312 -10.96 -6.14 10.44
N SER A 313 -9.71 -5.82 10.17
CA SER A 313 -8.60 -5.80 11.14
C SER A 313 -7.48 -4.94 10.57
N THR A 314 -6.42 -4.74 11.35
CA THR A 314 -5.13 -4.32 10.80
C THR A 314 -4.70 -5.25 9.68
N VAL A 315 -4.22 -4.66 8.60
CA VAL A 315 -3.76 -5.37 7.41
C VAL A 315 -2.31 -5.79 7.62
N ARG A 316 -1.93 -6.96 7.10
CA ARG A 316 -0.52 -7.38 7.00
C ARG A 316 0.03 -6.98 5.63
N PRO A 317 0.85 -5.91 5.50
CA PRO A 317 1.29 -5.41 4.19
C PRO A 317 2.05 -6.47 3.39
N LEU A 318 2.84 -7.31 4.05
CA LEU A 318 3.56 -8.42 3.43
C LEU A 318 2.62 -9.38 2.68
N LEU A 319 1.47 -9.73 3.27
CA LEU A 319 0.50 -10.63 2.63
C LEU A 319 -0.07 -10.01 1.35
N VAL A 320 -0.36 -8.70 1.38
CA VAL A 320 -0.86 -7.94 0.23
C VAL A 320 0.20 -7.81 -0.87
N ALA A 321 1.46 -7.63 -0.49
CA ALA A 321 2.58 -7.46 -1.42
C ALA A 321 2.98 -8.75 -2.14
N ARG A 322 2.69 -9.92 -1.55
CA ARG A 322 2.92 -11.25 -2.16
C ARG A 322 1.95 -11.56 -3.28
N ALA A 323 0.76 -10.97 -3.28
CA ALA A 323 -0.19 -11.14 -4.38
C ALA A 323 0.48 -10.63 -5.68
N PRO A 324 0.74 -11.50 -6.66
CA PRO A 324 1.45 -11.13 -7.86
C PRO A 324 0.63 -10.16 -8.69
N LEU A 325 1.33 -9.22 -9.32
CA LEU A 325 0.78 -8.37 -10.36
C LEU A 325 1.68 -8.58 -11.59
N ALA A 326 1.21 -9.40 -12.53
CA ALA A 326 1.88 -9.61 -13.79
C ALA A 326 1.71 -8.37 -14.70
N THR A 327 2.30 -7.25 -14.30
CA THR A 327 2.30 -5.99 -15.02
C THR A 327 3.65 -5.80 -15.70
N GLU A 328 3.64 -5.70 -17.03
CA GLU A 328 4.83 -5.23 -17.76
C GLU A 328 5.03 -3.74 -17.48
N GLU A 329 6.22 -3.39 -17.00
CA GLU A 329 6.55 -2.04 -16.54
C GLU A 329 7.84 -1.56 -17.23
N PRO A 330 7.81 -0.43 -17.98
CA PRO A 330 9.02 0.20 -18.51
C PRO A 330 10.05 0.48 -17.40
N GLY A 331 11.30 0.06 -17.61
CA GLY A 331 12.35 0.21 -16.61
C GLY A 331 12.29 -0.83 -15.47
N CYS A 332 11.46 -1.86 -15.61
CA CYS A 332 11.39 -2.98 -14.70
C CYS A 332 11.69 -4.29 -15.42
N ARG A 333 12.09 -5.30 -14.64
CA ARG A 333 12.24 -6.67 -15.08
C ARG A 333 11.17 -7.54 -14.41
N LEU A 334 10.28 -8.14 -15.21
CA LEU A 334 9.33 -9.15 -14.77
C LEU A 334 10.02 -10.52 -14.67
N PHE A 335 9.70 -11.27 -13.62
CA PHE A 335 10.16 -12.63 -13.38
C PHE A 335 8.98 -13.60 -13.45
N PRO A 336 8.77 -14.30 -14.59
CA PRO A 336 7.62 -15.19 -14.79
C PRO A 336 7.54 -16.36 -13.78
N GLU A 337 8.63 -16.67 -13.10
CA GLU A 337 8.69 -17.72 -12.08
C GLU A 337 7.93 -17.36 -10.81
N THR A 338 7.79 -16.07 -10.52
CA THR A 338 7.10 -15.56 -9.31
C THR A 338 6.00 -14.55 -9.62
N ASP A 339 5.85 -14.13 -10.88
CA ASP A 339 4.99 -13.04 -11.33
C ASP A 339 5.24 -11.72 -10.56
N GLN A 340 6.50 -11.52 -10.16
CA GLN A 340 6.97 -10.31 -9.48
C GLN A 340 7.95 -9.54 -10.38
N SER A 341 8.03 -8.23 -10.17
CA SER A 341 8.97 -7.36 -10.89
C SER A 341 9.98 -6.71 -9.94
N LEU A 342 11.18 -6.46 -10.45
CA LEU A 342 12.13 -5.52 -9.84
C LEU A 342 12.20 -4.27 -10.70
N CYS A 343 12.20 -3.10 -10.08
CA CYS A 343 12.15 -1.80 -10.74
C CYS A 343 13.17 -0.83 -10.14
N GLY A 344 13.64 0.13 -10.94
CA GLY A 344 14.41 1.29 -10.49
C GLY A 344 15.58 0.92 -9.56
N PRO A 345 15.77 1.62 -8.42
CA PRO A 345 16.89 1.37 -7.51
C PRO A 345 17.00 -0.07 -6.99
N PHE A 346 15.88 -0.79 -6.84
CA PHE A 346 15.93 -2.20 -6.43
C PHE A 346 16.49 -3.10 -7.52
N LEU A 347 16.06 -2.90 -8.77
CA LEU A 347 16.61 -3.65 -9.92
C LEU A 347 18.09 -3.33 -10.12
N GLU A 348 18.45 -2.04 -10.12
CA GLU A 348 19.84 -1.58 -10.29
C GLU A 348 20.77 -2.20 -9.23
N THR A 349 20.35 -2.17 -7.96
CA THR A 349 21.12 -2.75 -6.86
C THR A 349 21.22 -4.27 -6.96
N TRP A 350 20.11 -4.94 -7.32
CA TRP A 350 20.10 -6.39 -7.51
C TRP A 350 21.08 -6.80 -8.62
N GLU A 351 21.09 -6.11 -9.77
CA GLU A 351 22.02 -6.39 -10.87
C GLU A 351 23.47 -6.10 -10.48
N GLN A 352 23.73 -4.97 -9.83
CA GLN A 352 25.07 -4.58 -9.39
C GLN A 352 25.68 -5.58 -8.40
N LEU A 353 24.88 -6.12 -7.48
CA LEU A 353 25.34 -7.01 -6.41
C LEU A 353 25.27 -8.50 -6.79
N GLY A 354 25.19 -8.84 -8.09
CA GLY A 354 25.34 -10.21 -8.58
C GLY A 354 24.06 -10.90 -9.03
N GLY A 355 22.91 -10.24 -8.91
CA GLY A 355 21.64 -10.66 -9.49
C GLY A 355 21.11 -12.00 -8.98
N LEU A 356 20.56 -12.79 -9.92
CA LEU A 356 19.85 -14.04 -9.65
C LEU A 356 20.70 -15.05 -8.84
N PRO A 357 22.00 -15.27 -9.16
CA PRO A 357 22.88 -16.08 -8.32
C PRO A 357 22.88 -15.73 -6.84
N ASN A 358 22.89 -14.44 -6.51
CA ASN A 358 23.10 -13.98 -5.14
C ASN A 358 21.79 -13.85 -4.37
N PHE A 359 20.74 -13.33 -5.01
CA PHE A 359 19.50 -12.97 -4.33
C PHE A 359 18.32 -13.89 -4.65
N GLY A 360 18.42 -14.65 -5.74
CA GLY A 360 17.27 -15.39 -6.26
C GLY A 360 16.19 -14.48 -6.83
N TYR A 361 14.99 -15.05 -6.95
CA TYR A 361 13.82 -14.38 -7.49
C TYR A 361 13.18 -13.41 -6.49
N PRO A 362 12.57 -12.29 -6.94
CA PRO A 362 11.69 -11.48 -6.10
C PRO A 362 10.46 -12.29 -5.67
N LEU A 363 10.09 -12.18 -4.39
CA LEU A 363 8.96 -12.88 -3.77
C LEU A 363 7.77 -11.96 -3.46
N THR A 364 8.01 -10.64 -3.47
CA THR A 364 6.99 -9.62 -3.24
C THR A 364 7.14 -8.51 -4.26
N ARG A 365 6.10 -7.69 -4.41
CA ARG A 365 6.22 -6.34 -4.94
C ARG A 365 6.97 -5.44 -3.94
N ALA A 366 7.41 -4.27 -4.39
CA ALA A 366 7.83 -3.22 -3.47
C ALA A 366 6.62 -2.76 -2.63
N TYR A 367 6.79 -2.66 -1.32
CA TYR A 367 5.72 -2.25 -0.40
C TYR A 367 6.27 -1.48 0.79
N TYR A 368 5.41 -0.71 1.47
CA TYR A 368 5.76 -0.03 2.71
C TYR A 368 5.64 -0.98 3.91
N ASP A 369 6.74 -1.18 4.64
CA ASP A 369 6.76 -1.93 5.89
C ASP A 369 6.68 -0.97 7.09
N PRO A 370 5.54 -0.92 7.81
CA PRO A 370 5.35 0.01 8.92
C PRO A 370 6.20 -0.32 10.15
N ALA A 371 6.68 -1.57 10.30
CA ALA A 371 7.54 -1.94 11.42
C ALA A 371 8.96 -1.39 11.23
N LEU A 372 9.41 -1.30 9.98
CA LEU A 372 10.71 -0.74 9.62
C LEU A 372 10.62 0.76 9.31
N GLY A 373 9.45 1.25 8.93
CA GLY A 373 9.27 2.62 8.44
C GLY A 373 9.88 2.84 7.06
N LEU A 374 10.04 1.78 6.26
CA LEU A 374 10.77 1.79 4.99
C LEU A 374 9.95 1.16 3.85
N VAL A 375 10.25 1.56 2.62
CA VAL A 375 9.83 0.79 1.44
C VAL A 375 10.79 -0.38 1.29
N VAL A 376 10.25 -1.59 1.21
CA VAL A 376 11.04 -2.83 1.12
C VAL A 376 10.55 -3.72 0.01
N GLN A 377 11.42 -4.63 -0.43
CA GLN A 377 11.07 -5.73 -1.32
C GLN A 377 11.86 -6.98 -0.95
N TYR A 378 11.18 -8.12 -0.86
CA TYR A 378 11.83 -9.38 -0.55
C TYR A 378 12.18 -10.14 -1.83
N THR A 379 13.38 -10.67 -1.85
CA THR A 379 13.83 -11.74 -2.76
C THR A 379 13.93 -13.04 -1.97
N GLU A 380 14.25 -14.15 -2.63
CA GLU A 380 14.46 -15.42 -1.95
C GLU A 380 15.51 -15.33 -0.82
N ARG A 381 16.55 -14.51 -1.00
CA ARG A 381 17.71 -14.50 -0.10
C ARG A 381 17.95 -13.21 0.66
N ALA A 382 17.26 -12.13 0.32
CA ALA A 382 17.46 -10.84 0.98
C ALA A 382 16.19 -9.97 1.02
N ARG A 383 16.15 -9.08 2.01
CA ARG A 383 15.24 -7.92 2.07
C ARG A 383 15.98 -6.70 1.55
N PHE A 384 15.50 -6.11 0.46
CA PHE A 384 16.01 -4.85 -0.06
C PHE A 384 15.22 -3.72 0.62
N GLU A 385 15.92 -2.72 1.15
CA GLU A 385 15.34 -1.61 1.90
C GLU A 385 15.71 -0.29 1.24
N LEU A 386 14.73 0.54 0.90
CA LEU A 386 14.94 1.86 0.33
C LEU A 386 15.02 2.90 1.45
N HIS A 387 16.21 3.43 1.67
CA HIS A 387 16.50 4.48 2.65
C HIS A 387 16.52 5.83 1.96
N ARG A 388 15.87 6.84 2.54
CA ARG A 388 15.96 8.24 2.09
C ARG A 388 16.94 9.01 2.97
N LEU A 389 17.94 9.60 2.35
CA LEU A 389 18.96 10.39 3.00
C LEU A 389 18.47 11.83 3.27
N PRO A 390 19.10 12.58 4.20
CA PRO A 390 18.69 13.95 4.54
C PRO A 390 18.71 14.94 3.37
N ASP A 391 19.50 14.67 2.33
CA ASP A 391 19.55 15.46 1.09
C ASP A 391 18.47 15.07 0.07
N GLY A 392 17.59 14.13 0.42
CA GLY A 392 16.51 13.62 -0.42
C GLY A 392 16.94 12.52 -1.39
N SER A 393 18.24 12.19 -1.47
CA SER A 393 18.70 11.05 -2.27
C SER A 393 18.27 9.73 -1.64
N GLU A 394 18.21 8.68 -2.45
CA GLU A 394 17.78 7.36 -2.02
C GLU A 394 18.92 6.36 -2.14
N LEU A 395 19.01 5.46 -1.17
CA LEU A 395 20.00 4.40 -1.09
C LEU A 395 19.30 3.09 -0.79
N VAL A 396 19.62 2.05 -1.56
CA VAL A 396 19.15 0.70 -1.25
C VAL A 396 20.19 -0.01 -0.39
N LEU A 397 19.75 -0.52 0.75
CA LEU A 397 20.55 -1.39 1.63
C LEU A 397 19.90 -2.76 1.73
N LEU A 398 20.71 -3.80 1.97
CA LEU A 398 20.16 -5.07 2.41
C LEU A 398 19.77 -4.96 3.90
N GLY A 399 18.58 -5.47 4.22
CA GLY A 399 18.10 -5.59 5.58
C GLY A 399 18.96 -6.52 6.42
N ARG A 400 18.91 -6.37 7.74
CA ARG A 400 19.80 -7.08 8.67
C ARG A 400 19.35 -8.52 8.94
N LEU A 401 18.94 -9.25 7.91
CA LEU A 401 18.36 -10.59 8.05
C LEU A 401 19.33 -11.60 8.67
N GLY A 402 20.64 -11.45 8.45
CA GLY A 402 21.64 -12.28 9.11
C GLY A 402 21.67 -12.03 10.62
N ALA A 403 21.64 -10.77 11.06
CA ALA A 403 21.53 -10.44 12.49
C ALA A 403 20.18 -10.86 13.10
N GLU A 404 19.08 -10.72 12.35
CA GLU A 404 17.73 -11.10 12.78
C GLU A 404 17.59 -12.62 12.97
N SER A 405 18.30 -13.43 12.17
CA SER A 405 18.27 -14.90 12.26
C SER A 405 19.33 -15.51 13.20
N ALA A 406 20.37 -14.75 13.57
CA ALA A 406 21.45 -15.20 14.46
C ALA A 406 21.00 -15.79 15.82
N PRO A 407 19.93 -15.29 16.49
CA PRO A 407 19.48 -15.86 17.75
C PRO A 407 19.05 -17.34 17.69
N SER A 408 18.74 -17.85 16.50
CA SER A 408 18.33 -19.25 16.28
C SER A 408 19.51 -20.20 16.07
N ALA A 409 20.72 -19.68 15.91
CA ALA A 409 21.93 -20.46 15.59
C ALA A 409 22.72 -20.89 16.86
N PRO A 410 23.66 -21.85 16.73
CA PRO A 410 24.61 -22.19 17.80
C PRO A 410 25.43 -20.97 18.24
N GLN A 411 25.27 -20.58 19.51
CA GLN A 411 25.80 -19.31 20.01
C GLN A 411 27.32 -19.30 20.21
N GLU A 412 27.97 -20.47 20.26
CA GLU A 412 29.43 -20.57 20.41
C GLU A 412 30.18 -19.89 19.26
N ALA A 413 29.62 -19.94 18.05
CA ALA A 413 30.23 -19.33 16.86
C ALA A 413 30.19 -17.79 16.87
N PHE A 414 29.33 -17.19 17.71
CA PHE A 414 29.15 -15.74 17.84
C PHE A 414 29.95 -15.15 19.01
N ALA A 415 30.71 -15.98 19.74
CA ALA A 415 31.61 -15.50 20.77
C ALA A 415 32.81 -14.77 20.13
N PRO A 416 33.36 -13.71 20.77
CA PRO A 416 34.54 -13.02 20.28
C PRO A 416 35.68 -13.97 19.96
N ALA A 417 36.28 -13.81 18.78
CA ALA A 417 37.39 -14.61 18.31
C ALA A 417 38.72 -13.86 18.40
N GLU A 418 39.80 -14.60 18.56
CA GLU A 418 41.14 -14.03 18.46
C GLU A 418 41.47 -13.66 16.99
N PRO A 419 42.20 -12.56 16.74
CA PRO A 419 42.60 -12.18 15.39
C PRO A 419 43.46 -13.25 14.72
N LYS A 420 43.03 -13.72 13.55
CA LYS A 420 43.82 -14.61 12.67
C LYS A 420 44.83 -13.76 11.88
N THR A 421 46.10 -14.16 11.92
CA THR A 421 47.20 -13.44 11.24
C THR A 421 47.48 -13.94 9.82
N SER A 422 46.66 -14.88 9.32
CA SER A 422 46.82 -15.43 7.97
C SER A 422 46.46 -14.39 6.90
N ALA A 423 47.20 -14.39 5.78
CA ALA A 423 47.03 -13.41 4.71
C ALA A 423 45.66 -13.49 3.99
N ASP A 424 45.01 -14.64 4.06
CA ASP A 424 43.67 -14.89 3.51
C ASP A 424 42.54 -14.54 4.49
N CYS A 425 42.85 -14.02 5.68
CA CYS A 425 41.86 -13.57 6.67
C CYS A 425 41.90 -12.05 6.88
N VAL A 426 40.74 -11.49 7.21
CA VAL A 426 40.57 -10.13 7.73
C VAL A 426 39.85 -10.22 9.07
N TYR A 427 40.41 -9.58 10.10
CA TYR A 427 39.77 -9.47 11.41
C TYR A 427 39.07 -8.12 11.53
N PHE A 428 37.81 -8.14 11.96
CA PHE A 428 37.00 -6.95 12.20
C PHE A 428 36.91 -6.69 13.70
N ALA A 429 37.55 -5.61 14.17
CA ALA A 429 37.58 -5.28 15.59
C ALA A 429 36.22 -4.83 16.13
N GLU A 430 35.37 -4.33 15.24
CA GLU A 430 34.01 -3.85 15.53
C GLU A 430 33.10 -4.96 16.04
N THR A 431 33.25 -6.18 15.51
CA THR A 431 32.46 -7.35 15.89
C THR A 431 33.29 -8.46 16.51
N GLN A 432 34.62 -8.34 16.51
CA GLN A 432 35.57 -9.33 17.02
C GLN A 432 35.53 -10.68 16.29
N HIS A 433 35.34 -10.63 14.97
CA HIS A 433 35.26 -11.83 14.11
C HIS A 433 36.18 -11.77 12.90
N ASN A 434 36.59 -12.95 12.44
CA ASN A 434 37.43 -13.15 11.29
C ASN A 434 36.59 -13.53 10.06
N LEU A 435 36.99 -13.00 8.90
CA LEU A 435 36.46 -13.38 7.59
C LEU A 435 37.60 -13.91 6.74
N CYS A 436 37.51 -15.17 6.32
CA CYS A 436 38.61 -15.87 5.67
C CYS A 436 38.22 -16.47 4.32
N ALA A 437 39.23 -16.84 3.53
CA ALA A 437 39.13 -17.72 2.36
C ALA A 437 37.97 -17.39 1.40
N GLY A 438 37.13 -18.38 1.09
CA GLY A 438 36.07 -18.27 0.08
C GLY A 438 34.98 -17.26 0.44
N PHE A 439 34.58 -17.20 1.72
CA PHE A 439 33.61 -16.21 2.19
C PHE A 439 34.17 -14.80 2.11
N ARG A 440 35.46 -14.59 2.41
CA ARG A 440 36.12 -13.30 2.20
C ARG A 440 36.12 -12.91 0.72
N ALA A 441 36.53 -13.82 -0.16
CA ALA A 441 36.60 -13.54 -1.60
C ALA A 441 35.22 -13.17 -2.18
N TYR A 442 34.18 -13.90 -1.77
CA TYR A 442 32.80 -13.61 -2.15
C TYR A 442 32.34 -12.24 -1.61
N TRP A 443 32.59 -11.98 -0.32
CA TRP A 443 32.24 -10.71 0.33
C TRP A 443 32.90 -9.52 -0.38
N GLU A 444 34.21 -9.58 -0.64
CA GLU A 444 34.95 -8.50 -1.32
C GLU A 444 34.45 -8.28 -2.76
N HIS A 445 34.05 -9.35 -3.46
CA HIS A 445 33.60 -9.27 -4.85
C HIS A 445 32.22 -8.62 -5.00
N PHE A 446 31.27 -8.97 -4.11
CA PHE A 446 29.85 -8.61 -4.27
C PHE A 446 29.41 -7.42 -3.40
N GLY A 447 30.35 -6.57 -2.97
CA GLY A 447 30.04 -5.28 -2.36
C GLY A 447 30.49 -5.12 -0.91
N GLY A 448 31.01 -6.18 -0.30
CA GLY A 448 31.67 -6.15 1.00
C GLY A 448 30.81 -5.52 2.10
N LEU A 449 31.39 -4.55 2.80
CA LEU A 449 30.79 -3.97 4.01
C LEU A 449 29.46 -3.28 3.71
N SER A 450 29.34 -2.60 2.56
CA SER A 450 28.11 -1.91 2.20
C SER A 450 26.97 -2.87 1.85
N ALA A 451 27.28 -4.04 1.30
CA ALA A 451 26.27 -5.04 0.95
C ALA A 451 25.91 -5.95 2.14
N PHE A 452 26.91 -6.57 2.77
CA PHE A 452 26.69 -7.66 3.73
C PHE A 452 26.87 -7.25 5.19
N GLY A 453 27.52 -6.11 5.44
CA GLY A 453 27.91 -5.70 6.79
C GLY A 453 29.08 -6.52 7.36
N TYR A 454 29.30 -6.35 8.65
CA TYR A 454 30.35 -7.06 9.39
C TYR A 454 30.00 -8.56 9.59
N PRO A 455 30.99 -9.45 9.67
CA PRO A 455 30.77 -10.81 10.17
C PRO A 455 30.32 -10.76 11.64
N LEU A 456 29.35 -11.59 11.99
CA LEU A 456 28.79 -11.75 13.33
C LEU A 456 29.16 -13.08 13.98
N SER A 457 29.75 -13.99 13.22
CA SER A 457 30.22 -15.28 13.72
C SER A 457 31.57 -15.63 13.08
N GLU A 458 32.28 -16.59 13.64
CA GLU A 458 33.27 -17.36 12.88
C GLU A 458 32.60 -18.28 11.87
N GLU A 459 33.37 -18.88 10.95
CA GLU A 459 32.91 -20.01 10.13
C GLU A 459 32.69 -21.25 11.01
N PHE A 460 31.53 -21.89 10.87
CA PHE A 460 31.19 -23.11 11.59
C PHE A 460 30.28 -24.02 10.78
N VAL A 461 30.08 -25.27 11.23
CA VAL A 461 29.19 -26.22 10.57
C VAL A 461 27.81 -26.18 11.21
N GLU A 462 26.80 -25.91 10.40
CA GLU A 462 25.39 -25.95 10.79
C GLU A 462 24.63 -26.82 9.78
N ASN A 463 23.90 -27.82 10.27
CA ASN A 463 23.14 -28.76 9.43
C ASN A 463 23.95 -29.41 8.29
N GLY A 464 25.24 -29.65 8.52
CA GLY A 464 26.15 -30.27 7.56
C GLY A 464 26.75 -29.32 6.53
N MET A 465 26.53 -28.02 6.67
CA MET A 465 27.02 -26.97 5.77
C MET A 465 27.96 -26.02 6.51
N VAL A 466 29.06 -25.61 5.89
CA VAL A 466 29.90 -24.53 6.44
C VAL A 466 29.18 -23.22 6.19
N VAL A 467 28.98 -22.46 7.26
CA VAL A 467 28.25 -21.20 7.22
C VAL A 467 28.95 -20.11 8.03
N GLN A 468 28.63 -18.87 7.71
CA GLN A 468 29.03 -17.72 8.50
C GLN A 468 27.92 -16.66 8.44
N TYR A 469 27.63 -16.07 9.60
CA TYR A 469 26.64 -15.01 9.72
C TYR A 469 27.31 -13.66 9.55
N PHE A 470 26.63 -12.77 8.83
CA PHE A 470 26.95 -11.36 8.68
C PHE A 470 25.74 -10.55 9.13
N GLU A 471 25.90 -9.22 9.27
CA GLU A 471 24.77 -8.38 9.66
C GLU A 471 23.56 -8.53 8.73
N ARG A 472 23.79 -8.61 7.42
CA ARG A 472 22.73 -8.55 6.39
C ARG A 472 22.50 -9.85 5.63
N ALA A 473 23.31 -10.87 5.86
CA ALA A 473 23.20 -12.14 5.16
C ALA A 473 23.81 -13.28 5.98
N ARG A 474 23.47 -14.51 5.61
CA ARG A 474 24.15 -15.74 6.04
C ARG A 474 24.73 -16.40 4.81
N PHE A 475 26.03 -16.67 4.83
CA PHE A 475 26.73 -17.32 3.73
C PHE A 475 26.77 -18.82 3.96
N GLU A 476 26.64 -19.56 2.87
CA GLU A 476 26.65 -21.01 2.84
C GLU A 476 27.68 -21.51 1.84
N TRP A 477 28.50 -22.48 2.23
CA TRP A 477 29.44 -23.13 1.34
C TRP A 477 28.79 -24.27 0.56
N HIS A 478 28.73 -24.12 -0.76
CA HIS A 478 28.12 -25.03 -1.74
C HIS A 478 29.14 -25.39 -2.84
N PRO A 479 30.04 -26.36 -2.60
CA PRO A 479 31.09 -26.69 -3.54
C PRO A 479 30.53 -27.27 -4.85
N GLY A 480 30.95 -26.70 -5.99
CA GLY A 480 30.57 -27.16 -7.32
C GLY A 480 29.15 -26.79 -7.75
N VAL A 481 28.51 -25.83 -7.07
CA VAL A 481 27.19 -25.31 -7.46
C VAL A 481 27.36 -24.04 -8.29
N TRP A 482 26.58 -23.93 -9.37
CA TRP A 482 26.61 -22.72 -10.20
C TRP A 482 26.13 -21.47 -9.43
N PRO A 483 26.81 -20.32 -9.54
CA PRO A 483 28.05 -20.12 -10.28
C PRO A 483 29.24 -20.77 -9.56
N GLU A 484 29.87 -21.74 -10.23
CA GLU A 484 30.97 -22.60 -9.75
C GLU A 484 32.23 -21.79 -9.36
N ARG A 485 32.17 -20.46 -9.48
CA ARG A 485 33.30 -19.55 -9.30
C ARG A 485 33.54 -19.18 -7.85
N PHE A 486 32.52 -19.24 -7.00
CA PHE A 486 32.66 -18.87 -5.59
C PHE A 486 32.35 -19.98 -4.60
N ASP A 487 31.58 -21.01 -4.99
CA ASP A 487 31.10 -22.05 -4.05
C ASP A 487 30.34 -21.46 -2.84
N VAL A 488 29.81 -20.24 -2.96
CA VAL A 488 29.08 -19.54 -1.89
C VAL A 488 27.69 -19.16 -2.39
N LEU A 489 26.67 -19.44 -1.57
CA LEU A 489 25.32 -18.93 -1.75
C LEU A 489 24.88 -18.17 -0.51
N LEU A 490 23.97 -17.21 -0.67
CA LEU A 490 23.24 -16.66 0.46
C LEU A 490 22.11 -17.61 0.85
N THR A 491 21.91 -17.81 2.15
CA THR A 491 20.74 -18.50 2.69
C THR A 491 19.46 -17.81 2.23
N ARG A 492 18.39 -18.59 2.06
CA ARG A 492 17.08 -18.10 1.64
C ARG A 492 16.30 -17.39 2.77
N LEU A 493 16.96 -16.51 3.53
CA LEU A 493 16.39 -15.80 4.68
C LEU A 493 15.18 -14.93 4.29
N GLY A 494 15.18 -14.40 3.06
CA GLY A 494 14.03 -13.65 2.55
C GLY A 494 12.81 -14.54 2.35
N ALA A 495 13.00 -15.75 1.82
CA ALA A 495 11.93 -16.75 1.69
C ALA A 495 11.41 -17.20 3.05
N GLU A 496 12.29 -17.46 4.02
CA GLU A 496 11.90 -17.87 5.38
C GLU A 496 10.94 -16.85 6.01
N ILE A 497 11.24 -15.56 5.95
CA ILE A 497 10.35 -14.50 6.50
C ILE A 497 9.03 -14.43 5.73
N VAL A 498 9.08 -14.51 4.40
CA VAL A 498 7.89 -14.47 3.55
C VAL A 498 6.98 -15.68 3.81
N GLU A 499 7.56 -16.85 4.06
CA GLU A 499 6.86 -18.09 4.35
C GLU A 499 6.29 -18.13 5.78
N GLU A 500 7.04 -17.69 6.79
CA GLU A 500 6.58 -17.58 8.18
C GLU A 500 5.49 -16.51 8.36
N GLY A 501 5.58 -15.42 7.60
CA GLY A 501 4.58 -14.35 7.59
C GLY A 501 3.27 -14.68 6.86
N SER A 502 3.19 -15.86 6.20
CA SER A 502 2.03 -16.33 5.42
C SER A 502 0.78 -16.58 6.25
#